data_AF-A0A257LK11-F1
#
_entry.id   AF-A0A257LK11-F1
#
_cell.length_a   1.000
_cell.length_b   1.000
_cell.length_c   1.000
_cell.angle_alpha   90.00
_cell.angle_beta   90.00
_cell.angle_gamma   90.00
#
_symmetry.space_group_name_H-M   'P 1'
#
loop_
_entity.id
_entity.type
_entity.pdbx_description
1 polymer ?
#
loop_
_entity_poly.entity_id
_entity_poly.type
_entity_poly.pdbx_seq_one_letter_code
_entity_poly.pdbx_strand_id
1 'polypeptide(L)'
;MTHAEKKPVIFCGDLNVAHEEIDLARPKGNRMNPGFSDEERASFSKLLGSGFTDTFRHFHPHEPGHYSWWSYRAGARANNVGWRIDYFGVSERFHSNLKSAHILPHVHGSDHCPVELNLA
;
A
#
# COMPACT_ATOMS: atom_id res chain seq x y z
N MET A 1 21.92 6.27 11.87
CA MET A 1 22.12 6.31 10.42
C MET A 1 21.33 5.19 9.77
N THR A 2 20.28 5.51 9.03
CA THR A 2 19.53 4.52 8.25
C THR A 2 20.28 4.18 6.96
N HIS A 3 20.02 3.01 6.36
CA HIS A 3 20.62 2.67 5.06
C HIS A 3 20.26 3.71 3.96
N ALA A 4 19.09 4.35 4.09
CA ALA A 4 18.61 5.41 3.20
C ALA A 4 19.50 6.67 3.17
N GLU A 5 20.25 6.94 4.25
CA GLU A 5 21.23 8.05 4.27
C GLU A 5 22.43 7.78 3.34
N LYS A 6 22.81 6.51 3.18
CA LYS A 6 23.98 6.10 2.38
C LYS A 6 23.63 5.79 0.93
N LYS A 7 22.51 5.11 0.70
CA LYS A 7 22.03 4.73 -0.63
C LYS A 7 20.51 4.90 -0.68
N PRO A 8 19.94 5.38 -1.79
CA PRO A 8 18.49 5.39 -1.95
C PRO A 8 17.89 3.99 -1.79
N VAL A 9 16.73 3.89 -1.13
CA VAL A 9 16.08 2.61 -0.79
C VAL A 9 14.73 2.54 -1.46
N ILE A 10 14.42 1.37 -2.01
CA ILE A 10 13.08 0.96 -2.42
C ILE A 10 12.75 -0.28 -1.61
N PHE A 11 11.63 -0.28 -0.88
CA PHE A 11 11.04 -1.48 -0.31
C PHE A 11 9.77 -1.83 -1.06
N CYS A 12 9.46 -3.13 -1.12
CA CYS A 12 8.20 -3.59 -1.68
C CYS A 12 7.73 -4.88 -1.02
N GLY A 13 6.42 -5.10 -1.05
CA GLY A 13 5.79 -6.33 -0.59
C GLY A 13 4.50 -6.08 0.19
N ASP A 14 3.92 -7.18 0.67
CA ASP A 14 2.81 -7.18 1.60
C ASP A 14 3.29 -6.72 2.98
N LEU A 15 2.83 -5.54 3.40
CA LEU A 15 3.14 -4.97 4.71
C LEU A 15 2.04 -5.23 5.74
N ASN A 16 0.96 -5.94 5.35
CA ASN A 16 -0.16 -6.29 6.21
C ASN A 16 -0.73 -5.09 6.99
N VAL A 17 -0.83 -3.93 6.36
CA VAL A 17 -1.46 -2.74 6.94
C VAL A 17 -2.14 -1.92 5.85
N ALA A 18 -3.42 -1.58 6.02
CA ALA A 18 -4.08 -0.53 5.24
C ALA A 18 -3.87 0.79 6.00
N HIS A 19 -3.19 1.77 5.39
CA HIS A 19 -2.73 2.96 6.14
C HIS A 19 -3.89 3.86 6.57
N GLU A 20 -4.74 4.24 5.62
CA GLU A 20 -5.84 5.16 5.86
C GLU A 20 -7.20 4.55 5.52
N GLU A 21 -8.30 5.19 5.94
CA GLU A 21 -9.66 4.68 5.68
C GLU A 21 -9.97 4.49 4.19
N ILE A 22 -9.28 5.23 3.31
CA ILE A 22 -9.39 5.09 1.85
C ILE A 22 -8.76 3.79 1.30
N ASP A 23 -7.90 3.15 2.10
CA ASP A 23 -7.13 1.96 1.73
C ASP A 23 -7.86 0.64 1.99
N LEU A 24 -9.12 0.68 2.44
CA LEU A 24 -9.96 -0.51 2.57
C LEU A 24 -11.45 -0.19 2.39
N ALA A 25 -12.22 -1.18 1.95
CA ALA A 25 -13.64 -0.97 1.64
C ALA A 25 -14.53 -0.76 2.87
N ARG A 26 -14.10 -1.18 4.07
CA ARG A 26 -14.93 -1.19 5.29
C ARG A 26 -14.14 -0.75 6.54
N PRO A 27 -13.63 0.50 6.62
CA PRO A 27 -12.78 0.95 7.72
C PRO A 27 -13.42 0.83 9.11
N LYS A 28 -14.68 1.30 9.24
CA LYS A 28 -15.40 1.33 10.52
C LYS A 28 -15.52 -0.02 11.21
N GLY A 29 -15.69 -1.10 10.43
CA GLY A 29 -15.82 -2.46 10.95
C GLY A 29 -14.49 -3.17 11.20
N ASN A 30 -13.36 -2.56 10.83
CA ASN A 30 -12.06 -3.21 10.85
C ASN A 30 -11.02 -2.52 11.74
N ARG A 31 -11.34 -1.40 12.40
CA ARG A 31 -10.40 -0.63 13.24
C ARG A 31 -9.69 -1.44 14.33
N MET A 32 -10.24 -2.58 14.75
CA MET A 32 -9.62 -3.46 15.75
C MET A 32 -9.14 -4.80 15.17
N ASN A 33 -9.20 -4.97 13.85
CA ASN A 33 -8.78 -6.19 13.16
C ASN A 33 -7.32 -6.05 12.71
N PRO A 34 -6.57 -7.17 12.63
CA PRO A 34 -5.23 -7.18 12.04
C PRO A 34 -5.22 -6.53 10.66
N GLY A 35 -4.24 -5.67 10.44
CA GLY A 35 -4.06 -4.86 9.25
C GLY A 35 -4.78 -3.52 9.23
N PHE A 36 -5.59 -3.18 10.23
CA PHE A 36 -6.18 -1.83 10.35
C PHE A 36 -6.28 -1.34 11.82
N SER A 37 -5.49 -1.92 12.73
CA SER A 37 -5.37 -1.41 14.09
C SER A 37 -4.74 -0.02 14.11
N ASP A 38 -5.07 0.76 15.14
CA ASP A 38 -4.50 2.09 15.32
C ASP A 38 -2.96 2.01 15.46
N GLU A 39 -2.44 0.95 16.08
CA GLU A 39 -1.01 0.70 16.26
C GLU A 39 -0.28 0.37 14.95
N GLU A 40 -0.84 -0.52 14.11
CA GLU A 40 -0.27 -0.86 12.80
C GLU A 40 -0.22 0.38 11.90
N ARG A 41 -1.32 1.14 11.87
CA ARG A 41 -1.41 2.40 11.10
C ARG A 41 -0.44 3.46 11.62
N ALA A 42 -0.32 3.62 12.94
CA ALA A 42 0.65 4.53 13.54
C ALA A 42 2.10 4.13 13.25
N SER A 43 2.39 2.82 13.25
CA SER A 43 3.71 2.29 12.87
C SER A 43 4.05 2.60 11.42
N PHE A 44 3.08 2.42 10.51
CA PHE A 44 3.27 2.75 9.10
C PHE A 44 3.41 4.27 8.86
N SER A 45 2.63 5.10 9.56
CA SER A 45 2.82 6.56 9.58
C SER A 45 4.22 6.96 10.03
N LYS A 46 4.77 6.28 11.05
CA LYS A 46 6.15 6.51 11.51
C LYS A 46 7.19 6.10 10.46
N LEU A 47 6.94 5.00 9.74
CA LEU A 47 7.81 4.58 8.63
C LEU A 47 7.84 5.65 7.54
N LEU A 48 6.69 6.12 7.06
CA LEU A 48 6.62 7.17 6.05
C LEU A 48 7.24 8.49 6.55
N GLY A 49 6.93 8.88 7.79
CA GLY A 49 7.52 10.05 8.44
C GLY A 49 9.03 9.96 8.71
N SER A 50 9.66 8.80 8.47
CA SER A 50 11.11 8.62 8.53
C SER A 50 11.84 8.91 7.20
N GLY A 51 11.14 9.50 6.22
CA GLY A 51 11.68 9.89 4.92
C GLY A 51 11.39 8.90 3.79
N PHE A 52 10.23 8.23 3.86
CA PHE A 52 9.75 7.31 2.83
C PHE A 52 8.42 7.77 2.26
N THR A 53 8.27 7.61 0.96
CA THR A 53 7.05 7.91 0.21
C THR A 53 6.34 6.63 -0.15
N ASP A 54 5.05 6.53 0.20
CA ASP A 54 4.11 5.58 -0.42
C ASP A 54 3.89 5.98 -1.88
N THR A 55 4.48 5.22 -2.80
CA THR A 55 4.49 5.58 -4.23
C THR A 55 3.11 5.55 -4.86
N PHE A 56 2.22 4.65 -4.42
CA PHE A 56 0.87 4.59 -4.97
C PHE A 56 0.08 5.84 -4.59
N ARG A 57 0.14 6.24 -3.31
CA ARG A 57 -0.55 7.45 -2.83
C ARG A 57 0.11 8.75 -3.30
N HIS A 58 1.39 8.72 -3.68
CA HIS A 58 2.01 9.84 -4.37
C HIS A 58 1.31 10.17 -5.71
N PHE A 59 1.00 9.15 -6.51
CA PHE A 59 0.33 9.32 -7.81
C PHE A 59 -1.21 9.39 -7.70
N HIS A 60 -1.79 8.73 -6.70
CA HIS A 60 -3.23 8.58 -6.52
C HIS A 60 -3.67 8.98 -5.09
N PRO A 61 -3.47 10.25 -4.66
CA PRO A 61 -3.60 10.65 -3.25
C PRO A 61 -5.03 10.57 -2.69
N HIS A 62 -6.04 10.66 -3.55
CA HIS A 62 -7.44 10.78 -3.14
C HIS A 62 -8.36 9.77 -3.83
N GLU A 63 -7.80 8.77 -4.53
CA GLU A 63 -8.57 7.79 -5.29
C GLU A 63 -8.96 6.57 -4.40
N PRO A 64 -10.25 6.36 -4.11
CA PRO A 64 -10.73 5.20 -3.36
C PRO A 64 -10.86 3.96 -4.25
N GLY A 65 -11.03 2.78 -3.63
CA GLY A 65 -11.37 1.56 -4.37
C GLY A 65 -10.20 0.82 -5.02
N HIS A 66 -8.97 1.27 -4.78
CA HIS A 66 -7.74 0.64 -5.25
C HIS A 66 -7.18 -0.28 -4.17
N TYR A 67 -7.36 -1.59 -4.35
CA TYR A 67 -6.99 -2.62 -3.38
C TYR A 67 -6.06 -3.64 -4.00
N SER A 68 -5.20 -4.24 -3.18
CA SER A 68 -4.25 -5.27 -3.60
C SER A 68 -4.61 -6.66 -3.06
N TRP A 69 -5.46 -6.74 -2.04
CA TRP A 69 -5.90 -7.98 -1.41
C TRP A 69 -7.43 -8.05 -1.25
N TRP A 70 -7.99 -9.24 -1.44
CA TRP A 70 -9.39 -9.55 -1.16
C TRP A 70 -9.54 -10.95 -0.59
N SER A 71 -10.41 -11.12 0.40
CA SER A 71 -10.78 -12.46 0.88
C SER A 71 -11.32 -13.32 -0.27
N TYR A 72 -10.94 -14.60 -0.31
CA TYR A 72 -11.57 -15.58 -1.20
C TYR A 72 -13.05 -15.83 -0.90
N ARG A 73 -13.56 -15.40 0.27
CA ARG A 73 -14.93 -15.64 0.70
C ARG A 73 -15.89 -14.62 0.10
N ALA A 74 -17.16 -15.04 -0.05
CA ALA A 74 -18.29 -14.17 -0.37
C ALA A 74 -18.11 -13.28 -1.62
N GLY A 75 -17.29 -13.72 -2.59
CA GLY A 75 -17.05 -12.96 -3.82
C GLY A 75 -16.43 -11.58 -3.57
N ALA A 76 -15.63 -11.41 -2.50
CA ALA A 76 -15.12 -10.10 -2.11
C ALA A 76 -14.36 -9.39 -3.24
N ARG A 77 -13.55 -10.12 -4.00
CA ARG A 77 -12.82 -9.59 -5.17
C ARG A 77 -13.77 -9.08 -6.27
N ALA A 78 -14.81 -9.83 -6.59
CA ALA A 78 -15.80 -9.42 -7.61
C ALA A 78 -16.61 -8.18 -7.16
N ASN A 79 -16.87 -8.05 -5.87
CA ASN A 79 -17.57 -6.90 -5.28
C ASN A 79 -16.65 -5.75 -4.87
N ASN A 80 -15.35 -5.84 -5.19
CA ASN A 80 -14.30 -4.93 -4.77
C ASN A 80 -14.30 -4.60 -3.26
N VAL A 81 -14.59 -5.59 -2.41
CA VAL A 81 -14.47 -5.48 -0.94
C VAL A 81 -13.06 -5.88 -0.55
N GLY A 82 -12.11 -4.96 -0.76
CA GLY A 82 -10.68 -5.23 -0.63
C GLY A 82 -9.95 -4.28 0.33
N TRP A 83 -8.64 -4.53 0.42
CA TRP A 83 -7.66 -3.80 1.21
C TRP A 83 -6.42 -3.54 0.36
N ARG A 84 -5.78 -2.39 0.55
CA ARG A 84 -4.46 -2.08 -0.01
C ARG A 84 -3.42 -2.31 1.06
N ILE A 85 -2.74 -3.46 0.99
CA ILE A 85 -1.74 -3.89 1.96
C ILE A 85 -0.37 -4.20 1.32
N ASP A 86 -0.30 -4.17 0.00
CA ASP A 86 0.93 -4.32 -0.77
C ASP A 86 1.44 -2.94 -1.22
N TYR A 87 2.71 -2.67 -0.95
CA TYR A 87 3.29 -1.34 -1.16
C TYR A 87 4.56 -1.40 -1.99
N PHE A 88 4.83 -0.29 -2.67
CA PHE A 88 6.17 0.17 -2.96
C PHE A 88 6.41 1.46 -2.17
N GLY A 89 7.45 1.48 -1.34
CA GLY A 89 7.91 2.69 -0.68
C GLY A 89 9.33 3.05 -1.06
N VAL A 90 9.57 4.34 -1.31
CA VAL A 90 10.88 4.83 -1.74
C VAL A 90 11.40 5.87 -0.77
N SER A 91 12.71 5.89 -0.52
CA SER A 91 13.33 7.02 0.18
C SER A 91 13.10 8.32 -0.61
N GLU A 92 12.88 9.45 0.04
CA GLU A 92 12.59 10.74 -0.62
C GLU A 92 13.59 11.12 -1.73
N ARG A 93 14.86 10.74 -1.58
CA ARG A 93 15.93 10.95 -2.58
C ARG A 93 15.67 10.25 -3.93
N PHE A 94 14.72 9.32 -4.00
CA PHE A 94 14.31 8.60 -5.22
C PHE A 94 13.13 9.28 -5.95
N HIS A 95 12.56 10.36 -5.40
CA HIS A 95 11.33 10.98 -5.94
C HIS A 95 11.42 11.35 -7.43
N SER A 96 12.55 11.93 -7.85
CA SER A 96 12.74 12.40 -9.23
C SER A 96 12.76 11.28 -10.28
N ASN A 97 12.91 10.03 -9.85
CA ASN A 97 12.91 8.86 -10.73
C ASN A 97 11.54 8.18 -10.78
N LEU A 98 10.55 8.61 -9.98
CA LEU A 98 9.22 8.02 -10.01
C LEU A 98 8.52 8.36 -11.32
N LYS A 99 8.06 7.34 -12.06
CA LYS A 99 7.32 7.51 -13.31
C LYS A 99 5.84 7.18 -13.16
N SER A 100 5.52 6.03 -12.55
CA SER A 100 4.15 5.64 -12.21
C SER A 100 4.12 4.53 -11.17
N ALA A 101 2.99 4.37 -10.49
CA ALA A 101 2.71 3.23 -9.61
C ALA A 101 1.32 2.67 -9.93
N HIS A 102 1.19 1.35 -10.00
CA HIS A 102 -0.05 0.68 -10.40
C HIS A 102 -0.38 -0.50 -9.49
N ILE A 103 -1.67 -0.81 -9.41
CA ILE A 103 -2.18 -2.05 -8.81
C ILE A 103 -2.86 -2.82 -9.96
N LEU A 104 -2.60 -4.11 -10.08
CA LEU A 104 -3.01 -4.92 -11.24
C LEU A 104 -4.15 -5.90 -10.89
N PRO A 105 -5.37 -5.42 -10.57
CA PRO A 105 -6.45 -6.26 -10.02
C PRO A 105 -6.97 -7.33 -10.99
N HIS A 106 -6.63 -7.22 -12.28
CA HIS A 106 -6.98 -8.18 -13.32
C HIS A 106 -6.09 -9.43 -13.32
N VAL A 107 -4.96 -9.44 -12.62
CA VAL A 107 -4.07 -10.60 -12.53
C VAL A 107 -4.54 -11.53 -11.42
N HIS A 108 -5.01 -12.71 -11.79
CA HIS A 108 -5.54 -13.73 -10.86
C HIS A 108 -4.50 -14.80 -10.51
N GLY A 109 -4.77 -15.59 -9.47
CA GLY A 109 -3.91 -16.69 -9.01
C GLY A 109 -3.55 -16.63 -7.52
N SER A 110 -3.80 -15.48 -6.88
CA SER A 110 -3.66 -15.24 -5.44
C SER A 110 -4.88 -14.44 -4.94
N ASP A 111 -5.08 -14.41 -3.62
CA ASP A 111 -5.97 -13.46 -2.94
C ASP A 111 -5.42 -12.03 -3.01
N HIS A 112 -4.11 -11.90 -3.27
CA HIS A 112 -3.48 -10.67 -3.70
C HIS A 112 -3.48 -10.51 -5.24
N CYS A 113 -3.30 -9.28 -5.70
CA CYS A 113 -2.84 -8.98 -7.04
C CYS A 113 -1.49 -8.24 -7.01
N PRO A 114 -0.67 -8.32 -8.07
CA PRO A 114 0.60 -7.60 -8.12
C PRO A 114 0.43 -6.08 -8.00
N VAL A 115 1.42 -5.45 -7.37
CA VAL A 115 1.65 -4.01 -7.41
C VAL A 115 2.90 -3.73 -8.24
N GLU A 116 2.93 -2.62 -8.96
CA GLU A 116 3.97 -2.27 -9.91
C GLU A 116 4.48 -0.85 -9.66
N LEU A 117 5.80 -0.67 -9.77
CA LEU A 117 6.47 0.62 -9.74
C LEU A 117 7.33 0.77 -11.00
N ASN A 118 7.07 1.83 -11.78
CA ASN A 118 7.90 2.21 -12.92
C ASN A 118 8.82 3.37 -12.53
N LEU A 119 10.10 3.22 -12.86
CA LEU A 119 11.15 4.23 -12.64
C LEU A 119 11.68 4.76 -13.98
N ALA A 120 12.20 5.98 -13.97
CA ALA A 120 12.89 6.62 -15.10
C ALA A 120 14.33 6.13 -15.27
#